data_AF-A0A504J7Y8-F1
#
_entry.id   AF-A0A504J7Y8-F1
#
_cell.length_a   1.000
_cell.length_b   1.000
_cell.length_c   1.000
_cell.angle_alpha   90.00
_cell.angle_beta   90.00
_cell.angle_gamma   90.00
#
_symmetry.space_group_name_H-M   'P 1'
#
loop_
_entity.id
_entity.type
_entity.pdbx_description
1 polymer ?
#
loop_
_entity_poly.entity_id
_entity_poly.type
_entity_poly.pdbx_seq_one_letter_code
_entity_poly.pdbx_strand_id
1 'polypeptide(L)'
;MKNIIRVLFILLIIVSCSTQSKKETDDQTVENSDMNNVDSEETKETTSTKTIDLRKIDYPLDSLLSIDSERELIEIFGQENIERKTIYGPEGMGEFKVTILFPKSKNTVEIHWNDEINFNKLSRVRVFKQRSDWKTKEGIRVGTSIEELEIFNKKPFTFYGLEWDFSGGIDWNEGYLDKRKIYGSLGYPDKNMPEEFNSLIGDHTIQSSSEIARKAKLILSELVLIKKDN
;
A
#
# COMPACT_ATOMS: atom_id res chain seq x y z
N MET A 1 55.19 -25.48 2.77
CA MET A 1 54.94 -25.59 1.31
C MET A 1 54.15 -24.36 0.91
N LYS A 2 54.79 -23.48 0.15
CA LYS A 2 54.26 -22.19 -0.34
C LYS A 2 53.45 -22.43 -1.61
N ASN A 3 52.45 -21.58 -1.88
CA ASN A 3 52.29 -20.95 -3.19
C ASN A 3 51.37 -19.72 -3.06
N ILE A 4 52.02 -18.56 -3.06
CA ILE A 4 51.47 -17.22 -3.24
C ILE A 4 51.62 -16.92 -4.74
N ILE A 5 50.54 -16.54 -5.42
CA ILE A 5 50.63 -15.90 -6.73
C ILE A 5 50.01 -14.51 -6.63
N ARG A 6 50.90 -13.51 -6.68
CA ARG A 6 50.64 -12.09 -6.94
C ARG A 6 51.01 -11.82 -8.39
N VAL A 7 50.12 -11.25 -9.19
CA VAL A 7 50.45 -10.58 -10.46
C VAL A 7 49.42 -9.45 -10.62
N LEU A 8 49.75 -8.20 -10.29
CA LEU A 8 50.53 -7.17 -11.00
C LEU A 8 49.61 -6.25 -11.83
N PHE A 9 49.41 -5.05 -11.29
CA PHE A 9 48.83 -3.88 -11.93
C PHE A 9 49.69 -3.44 -13.13
N ILE A 10 49.07 -3.19 -14.28
CA ILE A 10 49.66 -2.38 -15.35
C ILE A 10 48.67 -1.28 -15.75
N LEU A 11 49.08 -0.05 -15.45
CA LEU A 11 48.48 1.21 -15.88
C LEU A 11 49.00 1.50 -17.30
N LEU A 12 48.10 1.77 -18.26
CA LEU A 12 48.49 2.33 -19.56
C LEU A 12 47.79 3.68 -19.76
N ILE A 13 48.60 4.73 -19.62
CA ILE A 13 48.31 6.11 -20.02
C ILE A 13 48.65 6.21 -21.51
N ILE A 14 47.72 6.71 -22.32
CA ILE A 14 48.04 7.27 -23.64
C ILE A 14 47.49 8.70 -23.70
N VAL A 15 48.43 9.64 -23.74
CA VAL A 15 48.25 11.05 -24.08
C VAL A 15 48.85 11.25 -25.47
N SER A 16 48.09 11.90 -26.37
CA SER A 16 48.51 12.76 -27.50
C SER A 16 47.48 12.70 -28.63
N CYS A 17 47.23 13.71 -29.45
CA CYS A 17 47.40 15.17 -29.39
C CYS A 17 46.66 15.71 -30.63
N SER A 18 46.03 16.87 -30.46
CA SER A 18 45.65 17.90 -31.44
C SER A 18 45.39 17.55 -32.92
N THR A 19 44.25 18.01 -33.45
CA THR A 19 44.27 18.90 -34.63
C THR A 19 43.06 19.83 -34.62
N GLN A 20 43.35 21.13 -34.62
CA GLN A 20 42.41 22.22 -34.77
C GLN A 20 42.39 22.63 -36.25
N SER A 21 41.21 22.89 -36.81
CA SER A 21 41.08 23.76 -37.99
C SER A 21 39.83 24.62 -37.83
N LYS A 22 40.07 25.92 -37.72
CA LYS A 22 39.13 27.03 -37.92
C LYS A 22 39.01 27.31 -39.42
N LYS A 23 37.86 27.85 -39.85
CA LYS A 23 37.71 28.96 -40.82
C LYS A 23 36.25 29.43 -40.76
N GLU A 24 35.97 30.60 -40.19
CA GLU A 24 36.07 31.97 -40.73
C GLU A 24 34.72 32.46 -41.32
N THR A 25 34.09 33.29 -40.50
CA THR A 25 33.35 34.54 -40.70
C THR A 25 33.24 35.10 -42.12
N ASP A 26 32.06 35.65 -42.46
CA ASP A 26 31.98 37.00 -43.01
C ASP A 26 30.70 37.74 -42.55
N ASP A 27 30.85 39.05 -42.45
CA ASP A 27 30.06 40.07 -41.75
C ASP A 27 29.14 40.84 -42.72
N GLN A 28 28.08 41.46 -42.18
CA GLN A 28 27.66 42.87 -42.40
C GLN A 28 26.14 43.10 -42.17
N THR A 29 25.85 43.72 -41.01
CA THR A 29 25.07 44.96 -40.72
C THR A 29 24.14 45.53 -41.82
N VAL A 30 22.93 46.10 -41.62
CA VAL A 30 22.37 47.20 -40.77
C VAL A 30 20.82 47.15 -41.00
N GLU A 31 19.87 47.37 -40.08
CA GLU A 31 19.30 48.66 -39.63
C GLU A 31 18.03 48.43 -38.74
N ASN A 32 17.72 49.38 -37.86
CA ASN A 32 16.70 49.35 -36.78
C ASN A 32 15.22 49.42 -37.24
N SER A 33 14.29 48.90 -36.42
CA SER A 33 13.08 49.64 -35.97
C SER A 33 12.25 48.87 -34.92
N ASP A 34 11.94 49.58 -33.84
CA ASP A 34 10.67 49.64 -33.09
C ASP A 34 10.10 48.40 -32.35
N MET A 35 10.27 48.46 -31.03
CA MET A 35 9.21 48.50 -30.01
C MET A 35 8.00 47.56 -30.20
N ASN A 36 7.84 46.57 -29.32
CA ASN A 36 6.76 46.58 -28.32
C ASN A 36 6.84 45.41 -27.34
N ASN A 37 6.58 45.80 -26.09
CA ASN A 37 6.40 45.02 -24.88
C ASN A 37 5.24 44.03 -25.03
N VAL A 38 5.44 42.75 -24.70
CA VAL A 38 4.35 41.81 -24.44
C VAL A 38 4.68 41.05 -23.17
N ASP A 39 3.82 41.28 -22.18
CA ASP A 39 3.79 40.71 -20.85
C ASP A 39 3.99 39.19 -20.86
N SER A 40 4.88 38.75 -19.99
CA SER A 40 4.92 37.38 -19.50
C SER A 40 3.71 37.14 -18.60
N GLU A 41 2.65 36.55 -19.16
CA GLU A 41 1.57 35.96 -18.36
C GLU A 41 2.13 34.74 -17.60
N GLU A 42 2.49 34.98 -16.34
CA GLU A 42 2.73 33.97 -15.34
C GLU A 42 1.38 33.34 -14.96
N THR A 43 1.00 32.26 -15.64
CA THR A 43 -0.15 31.44 -15.29
C THR A 43 0.08 30.78 -13.93
N LYS A 44 -0.40 31.44 -12.88
CA LYS A 44 -0.59 30.83 -11.56
C LYS A 44 -1.65 29.75 -11.66
N GLU A 45 -1.22 28.51 -11.82
CA GLU A 45 -2.03 27.33 -11.50
C GLU A 45 -2.43 27.41 -10.03
N THR A 46 -3.68 27.80 -9.79
CA THR A 46 -4.29 27.78 -8.47
C THR A 46 -4.72 26.34 -8.22
N THR A 47 -3.86 25.58 -7.53
CA THR A 47 -4.25 24.29 -6.95
C THR A 47 -5.33 24.54 -5.91
N SER A 48 -6.59 24.41 -6.32
CA SER A 48 -7.75 24.48 -5.45
C SER A 48 -7.72 23.30 -4.47
N THR A 49 -7.14 23.50 -3.29
CA THR A 49 -7.17 22.53 -2.19
C THR A 49 -8.63 22.31 -1.78
N LYS A 50 -9.21 21.19 -2.20
CA LYS A 50 -10.55 20.77 -1.80
C LYS A 50 -10.48 20.40 -0.32
N THR A 51 -10.94 21.29 0.56
CA THR A 51 -11.05 21.01 1.99
C THR A 51 -12.07 19.89 2.19
N ILE A 52 -11.59 18.69 2.51
CA ILE A 52 -12.46 17.54 2.79
C ILE A 52 -12.98 17.69 4.22
N ASP A 53 -14.30 17.92 4.38
CA ASP A 53 -14.94 17.85 5.69
C ASP A 53 -15.04 16.38 6.10
N LEU A 54 -14.09 15.93 6.91
CA LEU A 54 -14.02 14.57 7.46
C LEU A 54 -15.32 14.12 8.14
N ARG A 55 -16.17 15.04 8.61
CA ARG A 55 -17.44 14.73 9.27
C ARG A 55 -18.58 14.38 8.30
N LYS A 56 -18.39 14.65 7.00
CA LYS A 56 -19.34 14.35 5.92
C LYS A 56 -18.94 13.13 5.10
N ILE A 57 -17.90 12.42 5.54
CA ILE A 57 -17.47 11.20 4.88
C ILE A 57 -18.40 10.07 5.31
N ASP A 58 -19.34 9.74 4.43
CA ASP A 58 -20.04 8.46 4.52
C ASP A 58 -19.01 7.34 4.31
N TYR A 59 -18.87 6.46 5.31
CA TYR A 59 -17.95 5.31 5.30
C TYR A 59 -16.47 5.70 5.25
N PRO A 60 -15.87 6.04 6.41
CA PRO A 60 -14.60 6.73 6.43
C PRO A 60 -13.39 5.84 6.11
N LEU A 61 -13.53 4.49 6.14
CA LEU A 61 -12.48 3.58 5.68
C LEU A 61 -12.41 3.51 4.15
N ASP A 62 -13.52 3.25 3.45
CA ASP A 62 -13.57 3.21 1.98
C ASP A 62 -13.08 4.52 1.36
N SER A 63 -13.39 5.65 2.01
CA SER A 63 -13.01 6.98 1.53
C SER A 63 -11.51 7.25 1.53
N LEU A 64 -10.72 6.52 2.34
CA LEU A 64 -9.26 6.60 2.28
C LEU A 64 -8.74 6.19 0.88
N LEU A 65 -9.45 5.32 0.15
CA LEU A 65 -9.03 4.90 -1.19
C LEU A 65 -9.04 6.04 -2.23
N SER A 66 -9.75 7.14 -1.96
CA SER A 66 -9.74 8.32 -2.82
C SER A 66 -8.49 9.19 -2.65
N ILE A 67 -7.74 9.00 -1.57
CA ILE A 67 -6.48 9.71 -1.31
C ILE A 67 -5.38 8.98 -2.09
N ASP A 68 -4.51 9.74 -2.76
CA ASP A 68 -3.49 9.14 -3.65
C ASP A 68 -2.04 9.55 -3.35
N SER A 69 -1.83 10.32 -2.28
CA SER A 69 -0.51 10.68 -1.80
C SER A 69 -0.46 10.82 -0.27
N GLU A 70 0.71 10.57 0.33
CA GLU A 70 0.90 10.82 1.77
C GLU A 70 0.75 12.31 2.11
N ARG A 71 1.13 13.21 1.19
CA ARG A 71 0.93 14.65 1.35
C ARG A 71 -0.54 14.99 1.60
N GLU A 72 -1.46 14.41 0.83
CA GLU A 72 -2.90 14.59 1.06
C GLU A 72 -3.36 14.01 2.41
N LEU A 73 -2.81 12.86 2.83
CA LEU A 73 -3.08 12.33 4.17
C LEU A 73 -2.65 13.32 5.26
N ILE A 74 -1.49 13.95 5.11
CA ILE A 74 -0.97 14.95 6.05
C ILE A 74 -1.86 16.21 6.05
N GLU A 75 -2.30 16.68 4.88
CA GLU A 75 -3.21 17.83 4.75
C GLU A 75 -4.56 17.58 5.44
N ILE A 76 -5.07 16.35 5.38
CA ILE A 76 -6.38 15.98 5.92
C ILE A 76 -6.30 15.64 7.42
N PHE A 77 -5.30 14.86 7.83
CA PHE A 77 -5.23 14.27 9.17
C PHE A 77 -4.17 14.90 10.08
N GLY A 78 -3.30 15.77 9.55
CA GLY A 78 -2.19 16.36 10.32
C GLY A 78 -0.98 15.43 10.40
N GLN A 79 0.21 16.03 10.33
CA GLN A 79 1.50 15.32 10.34
C GLN A 79 1.68 14.46 11.61
N GLU A 80 1.15 14.89 12.75
CA GLU A 80 1.24 14.19 14.03
C GLU A 80 0.50 12.84 14.05
N ASN A 81 -0.41 12.63 13.09
CA ASN A 81 -1.18 11.39 12.95
C ASN A 81 -0.59 10.45 11.88
N ILE A 82 0.56 10.80 11.30
CA ILE A 82 1.19 10.08 10.19
C ILE A 82 2.60 9.66 10.59
N GLU A 83 2.94 8.39 10.35
CA GLU A 83 4.29 7.84 10.56
C GLU A 83 4.67 6.94 9.39
N ARG A 84 5.86 7.15 8.78
CA ARG A 84 6.40 6.21 7.79
C ARG A 84 7.06 5.02 8.49
N LYS A 85 6.86 3.81 7.98
CA LYS A 85 7.53 2.60 8.46
C LYS A 85 8.04 1.74 7.32
N THR A 86 9.10 0.99 7.60
CA THR A 86 9.48 -0.18 6.83
C THR A 86 8.92 -1.42 7.52
N ILE A 87 8.25 -2.28 6.75
CA ILE A 87 7.71 -3.56 7.22
C ILE A 87 8.26 -4.69 6.35
N TYR A 88 8.23 -5.92 6.87
CA TYR A 88 8.69 -7.10 6.16
C TYR A 88 7.51 -7.89 5.62
N GLY A 89 7.58 -8.32 4.36
CA GLY A 89 6.59 -9.22 3.78
C GLY A 89 6.71 -10.65 4.32
N PRO A 90 5.67 -11.48 4.10
CA PRO A 90 5.72 -12.91 4.41
C PRO A 90 6.82 -13.61 3.61
N GLU A 91 7.28 -14.77 4.08
CA GLU A 91 8.22 -15.66 3.37
C GLU A 91 9.50 -14.99 2.83
N GLY A 92 9.94 -13.89 3.43
CA GLY A 92 11.14 -13.18 2.96
C GLY A 92 10.96 -12.44 1.63
N MET A 93 9.72 -12.07 1.27
CA MET A 93 9.41 -11.25 0.08
C MET A 93 10.06 -9.86 0.08
N GLY A 94 10.75 -9.47 1.15
CA GLY A 94 11.51 -8.24 1.25
C GLY A 94 10.86 -7.20 2.16
N GLU A 95 11.33 -5.96 2.01
CA GLU A 95 10.89 -4.80 2.77
C GLU A 95 9.92 -3.94 1.96
N PHE A 96 8.88 -3.44 2.61
CA PHE A 96 7.90 -2.50 2.04
C PHE A 96 7.91 -1.22 2.87
N LYS A 97 7.92 -0.06 2.20
CA LYS A 97 7.73 1.24 2.86
C LYS A 97 6.25 1.61 2.84
N VAL A 98 5.71 1.82 4.03
CA VAL A 98 4.29 2.10 4.25
C VAL A 98 4.11 3.39 5.04
N THR A 99 2.91 3.95 4.95
CA THR A 99 2.45 5.02 5.83
C THR A 99 1.50 4.44 6.87
N ILE A 100 1.70 4.79 8.14
CA ILE A 100 0.84 4.43 9.25
C ILE A 100 0.02 5.65 9.65
N LEU A 101 -1.29 5.55 9.50
CA LEU A 101 -2.25 6.54 9.98
C LEU A 101 -2.71 6.18 11.39
N PHE A 102 -2.74 7.16 12.29
CA PHE A 102 -3.04 7.01 13.72
C PHE A 102 -2.23 5.90 14.42
N PRO A 103 -0.88 5.94 14.38
CA PRO A 103 -0.02 4.85 14.86
C PRO A 103 -0.24 4.45 16.33
N LYS A 104 -0.64 5.41 17.16
CA LYS A 104 -0.84 5.24 18.61
C LYS A 104 -2.29 4.93 19.01
N SER A 105 -3.19 4.79 18.04
CA SER A 105 -4.63 4.56 18.28
C SER A 105 -5.02 3.10 18.08
N LYS A 106 -6.21 2.71 18.55
CA LYS A 106 -6.88 1.47 18.11
C LYS A 106 -7.35 1.54 16.65
N ASN A 107 -7.47 2.75 16.11
CA ASN A 107 -7.89 3.04 14.73
C ASN A 107 -6.69 3.16 13.78
N THR A 108 -5.61 2.43 14.04
CA THR A 108 -4.44 2.42 13.15
C THR A 108 -4.81 1.85 11.78
N VAL A 109 -4.36 2.52 10.73
CA VAL A 109 -4.46 2.04 9.34
C VAL A 109 -3.06 2.00 8.75
N GLU A 110 -2.72 0.88 8.13
CA GLU A 110 -1.50 0.71 7.34
C GLU A 110 -1.83 0.96 5.87
N ILE A 111 -1.09 1.87 5.24
CA ILE A 111 -1.33 2.35 3.88
C ILE A 111 -0.13 1.98 3.03
N HIS A 112 -0.40 1.24 1.96
CA HIS A 112 0.61 0.84 0.99
C HIS A 112 0.49 1.67 -0.29
N TRP A 113 1.62 1.80 -0.97
CA TRP A 113 1.80 2.64 -2.15
C TRP A 113 2.36 1.79 -3.29
N ASN A 114 1.93 2.05 -4.52
CA ASN A 114 2.60 1.51 -5.70
C ASN A 114 3.91 2.27 -5.98
N ASP A 115 4.02 3.54 -5.54
CA ASP A 115 5.26 4.31 -5.53
C ASP A 115 5.72 4.52 -4.08
N GLU A 116 6.48 3.55 -3.56
CA GLU A 116 7.04 3.57 -2.20
C GLU A 116 8.17 4.60 -2.00
N ILE A 117 8.74 5.14 -3.09
CA ILE A 117 9.81 6.15 -3.01
C ILE A 117 9.18 7.50 -2.68
N ASN A 118 8.10 7.83 -3.38
CA ASN A 118 7.42 9.12 -3.26
C ASN A 118 6.16 9.07 -2.38
N PHE A 119 5.77 7.89 -1.89
CA PHE A 119 4.54 7.66 -1.11
C PHE A 119 3.29 8.15 -1.86
N ASN A 120 3.18 7.73 -3.12
CA ASN A 120 2.11 8.09 -4.06
C ASN A 120 1.47 6.82 -4.65
N LYS A 121 0.31 6.99 -5.30
CA LYS A 121 -0.46 5.91 -5.92
C LYS A 121 -0.86 4.86 -4.87
N LEU A 122 -1.83 5.22 -4.03
CA LEU A 122 -2.30 4.34 -2.95
C LEU A 122 -2.71 2.99 -3.55
N SER A 123 -2.16 1.90 -3.04
CA SER A 123 -2.44 0.55 -3.55
C SER A 123 -3.48 -0.16 -2.70
N ARG A 124 -3.32 -0.13 -1.38
CA ARG A 124 -4.25 -0.74 -0.43
C ARG A 124 -4.17 -0.09 0.94
N VAL A 125 -5.25 -0.26 1.71
CA VAL A 125 -5.29 0.06 3.13
C VAL A 125 -5.58 -1.20 3.94
N ARG A 126 -4.97 -1.33 5.11
CA ARG A 126 -5.07 -2.49 6.00
C ARG A 126 -5.41 -2.07 7.42
N VAL A 127 -6.38 -2.75 8.03
CA VAL A 127 -6.84 -2.57 9.41
C VAL A 127 -6.78 -3.90 10.13
N PHE A 128 -6.06 -3.96 11.25
CA PHE A 128 -5.74 -5.22 11.94
C PHE A 128 -5.85 -5.13 13.47
N LYS A 129 -6.06 -3.94 14.04
CA LYS A 129 -6.21 -3.80 15.49
C LYS A 129 -7.62 -4.21 15.92
N GLN A 130 -7.69 -5.05 16.96
CA GLN A 130 -8.95 -5.36 17.61
C GLN A 130 -9.62 -4.09 18.15
N ARG A 131 -10.96 -4.08 18.15
CA ARG A 131 -11.79 -2.95 18.62
C ARG A 131 -11.59 -1.63 17.86
N SER A 132 -10.95 -1.68 16.69
CA SER A 132 -10.98 -0.59 15.72
C SER A 132 -12.43 -0.20 15.42
N ASP A 133 -12.67 1.10 15.30
CA ASP A 133 -13.97 1.67 14.93
C ASP A 133 -14.20 1.67 13.42
N TRP A 134 -13.15 1.37 12.64
CA TRP A 134 -13.24 1.31 11.18
C TRP A 134 -14.20 0.23 10.71
N LYS A 135 -15.05 0.60 9.75
CA LYS A 135 -15.97 -0.29 9.05
C LYS A 135 -15.94 0.01 7.56
N THR A 136 -16.10 -1.02 6.73
CA THR A 136 -16.43 -0.84 5.32
C THR A 136 -17.84 -0.28 5.16
N LYS A 137 -18.20 0.15 3.95
CA LYS A 137 -19.59 0.55 3.65
C LYS A 137 -20.63 -0.56 3.78
N GLU A 138 -20.21 -1.81 3.72
CA GLU A 138 -21.04 -2.98 4.06
C GLU A 138 -21.23 -3.16 5.57
N GLY A 139 -20.43 -2.48 6.39
CA GLY A 139 -20.42 -2.64 7.85
C GLY A 139 -19.41 -3.68 8.36
N ILE A 140 -18.54 -4.22 7.50
CA ILE A 140 -17.53 -5.20 7.88
C ILE A 140 -16.41 -4.53 8.68
N ARG A 141 -15.93 -5.19 9.74
CA ARG A 141 -14.83 -4.73 10.59
C ARG A 141 -13.99 -5.88 11.09
N VAL A 142 -12.83 -5.57 11.65
CA VAL A 142 -12.09 -6.52 12.50
C VAL A 142 -13.02 -7.01 13.62
N GLY A 143 -13.14 -8.33 13.73
CA GLY A 143 -14.06 -9.01 14.65
C GLY A 143 -15.41 -9.42 14.05
N THR A 144 -15.71 -9.14 12.78
CA THR A 144 -16.89 -9.70 12.09
C THR A 144 -16.79 -11.23 12.05
N SER A 145 -17.87 -11.94 12.38
CA SER A 145 -17.86 -13.40 12.48
C SER A 145 -17.79 -14.06 11.11
N ILE A 146 -17.29 -15.29 11.06
CA ILE A 146 -17.24 -16.09 9.83
C ILE A 146 -18.63 -16.22 9.16
N GLU A 147 -19.70 -16.38 9.94
CA GLU A 147 -21.07 -16.48 9.43
C GLU A 147 -21.59 -15.14 8.89
N GLU A 148 -21.30 -14.03 9.57
CA GLU A 148 -21.61 -12.69 9.06
C GLU A 148 -20.89 -12.43 7.72
N LEU A 149 -19.62 -12.86 7.60
CA LEU A 149 -18.86 -12.76 6.37
C LEU A 149 -19.50 -13.56 5.22
N GLU A 150 -20.04 -14.75 5.46
CA GLU A 150 -20.80 -15.51 4.44
C GLU A 150 -22.01 -14.70 3.94
N ILE A 151 -22.73 -14.02 4.84
CA ILE A 151 -23.89 -13.18 4.52
C ILE A 151 -23.49 -11.95 3.71
N PHE A 152 -22.38 -11.28 4.07
CA PHE A 152 -21.84 -10.16 3.32
C PHE A 152 -21.33 -10.60 1.94
N ASN A 153 -20.66 -11.75 1.86
CA ASN A 153 -20.12 -12.32 0.63
C ASN A 153 -21.19 -12.92 -0.30
N LYS A 154 -22.41 -13.13 0.21
CA LYS A 154 -23.54 -13.75 -0.51
C LYS A 154 -23.35 -15.23 -0.85
N LYS A 155 -22.30 -15.86 -0.34
CA LYS A 155 -22.03 -17.31 -0.44
C LYS A 155 -20.93 -17.73 0.55
N PRO A 156 -20.86 -19.02 0.89
CA PRO A 156 -19.69 -19.59 1.54
C PRO A 156 -18.41 -19.34 0.76
N PHE A 157 -17.32 -19.22 1.49
CA PHE A 157 -15.97 -18.96 1.01
C PHE A 157 -14.97 -19.97 1.59
N THR A 158 -13.72 -19.92 1.13
CA THR A 158 -12.62 -20.73 1.65
C THR A 158 -11.59 -19.86 2.33
N PHE A 159 -10.82 -20.45 3.23
CA PHE A 159 -9.70 -19.77 3.86
C PHE A 159 -8.55 -20.76 4.08
N TYR A 160 -7.33 -20.22 4.16
CA TYR A 160 -6.17 -20.99 4.55
C TYR A 160 -6.18 -21.28 6.06
N GLY A 161 -5.65 -22.43 6.47
CA GLY A 161 -5.48 -22.76 7.89
C GLY A 161 -4.67 -21.72 8.67
N LEU A 162 -4.63 -21.86 9.99
CA LEU A 162 -4.06 -20.90 10.93
C LEU A 162 -2.59 -21.23 11.28
N GLU A 163 -1.92 -20.29 11.96
CA GLU A 163 -0.57 -20.46 12.55
C GLU A 163 0.58 -20.71 11.55
N TRP A 164 0.51 -20.06 10.38
CA TRP A 164 1.60 -19.97 9.40
C TRP A 164 1.59 -18.60 8.70
N ASP A 165 2.52 -18.33 7.78
CA ASP A 165 2.73 -16.99 7.20
C ASP A 165 1.50 -16.43 6.47
N PHE A 166 0.68 -17.29 5.85
CA PHE A 166 -0.59 -16.91 5.19
C PHE A 166 -1.82 -17.27 6.04
N SER A 167 -1.64 -17.39 7.36
CA SER A 167 -2.67 -17.80 8.31
C SER A 167 -4.02 -17.12 8.07
N GLY A 168 -5.05 -17.92 7.84
CA GLY A 168 -6.43 -17.46 7.77
C GLY A 168 -6.80 -16.68 6.51
N GLY A 169 -5.88 -16.52 5.54
CA GLY A 169 -6.14 -15.76 4.32
C GLY A 169 -7.40 -16.24 3.60
N ILE A 170 -8.31 -15.31 3.29
CA ILE A 170 -9.63 -15.62 2.74
C ILE A 170 -9.61 -15.60 1.22
N ASP A 171 -10.18 -16.64 0.61
CA ASP A 171 -10.63 -16.67 -0.77
C ASP A 171 -12.16 -16.63 -0.81
N TRP A 172 -12.72 -15.51 -1.28
CA TRP A 172 -14.16 -15.28 -1.37
C TRP A 172 -14.89 -16.15 -2.42
N ASN A 173 -14.17 -16.97 -3.19
CA ASN A 173 -14.72 -17.84 -4.23
C ASN A 173 -15.58 -17.06 -5.23
N GLU A 174 -15.05 -15.96 -5.77
CA GLU A 174 -15.73 -15.05 -6.71
C GLU A 174 -17.05 -14.44 -6.15
N GLY A 175 -17.17 -14.39 -4.83
CA GLY A 175 -18.31 -13.81 -4.13
C GLY A 175 -18.39 -12.28 -4.23
N TYR A 176 -19.37 -11.70 -3.54
CA TYR A 176 -19.61 -10.25 -3.59
C TYR A 176 -18.40 -9.44 -3.10
N LEU A 177 -17.68 -9.93 -2.08
CA LEU A 177 -16.57 -9.19 -1.48
C LEU A 177 -15.32 -9.13 -2.36
N ASP A 178 -15.07 -10.16 -3.19
CA ASP A 178 -13.98 -10.10 -4.19
C ASP A 178 -14.23 -9.03 -5.27
N LYS A 179 -15.47 -8.91 -5.76
CA LYS A 179 -15.87 -7.82 -6.69
C LYS A 179 -15.68 -6.44 -6.08
N ARG A 180 -15.75 -6.38 -4.74
CA ARG A 180 -15.53 -5.18 -3.94
C ARG A 180 -14.07 -4.95 -3.58
N LYS A 181 -13.17 -5.87 -3.94
CA LYS A 181 -11.74 -5.80 -3.63
C LYS A 181 -11.49 -5.63 -2.13
N ILE A 182 -12.34 -6.28 -1.35
CA ILE A 182 -12.18 -6.45 0.08
C ILE A 182 -11.50 -7.80 0.29
N TYR A 183 -10.45 -7.83 1.07
CA TYR A 183 -9.70 -9.03 1.43
C TYR A 183 -9.48 -9.04 2.95
N GLY A 184 -8.98 -10.15 3.46
CA GLY A 184 -8.68 -10.25 4.88
C GLY A 184 -8.28 -11.65 5.26
N SER A 185 -8.02 -11.82 6.56
CA SER A 185 -7.68 -13.09 7.16
C SER A 185 -8.59 -13.38 8.34
N LEU A 186 -8.89 -14.66 8.54
CA LEU A 186 -9.53 -15.15 9.75
C LEU A 186 -8.50 -15.37 10.87
N GLY A 187 -8.98 -15.32 12.10
CA GLY A 187 -8.22 -15.70 13.28
C GLY A 187 -9.14 -16.27 14.36
N TYR A 188 -8.54 -17.02 15.27
CA TYR A 188 -9.24 -17.44 16.48
C TYR A 188 -9.45 -16.22 17.39
N PRO A 189 -10.65 -16.03 17.98
CA PRO A 189 -10.96 -14.81 18.74
C PRO A 189 -10.16 -14.67 20.03
N ASP A 190 -9.75 -15.78 20.64
CA ASP A 190 -8.99 -15.81 21.88
C ASP A 190 -7.50 -16.07 21.63
N LYS A 191 -6.68 -15.75 22.64
CA LYS A 191 -5.22 -15.90 22.55
C LYS A 191 -4.78 -17.36 22.36
N ASN A 192 -5.50 -18.30 22.96
CA ASN A 192 -5.15 -19.71 22.95
C ASN A 192 -6.32 -20.49 22.32
N MET A 193 -6.05 -21.13 21.19
CA MET A 193 -7.02 -22.01 20.54
C MET A 193 -7.01 -23.39 21.22
N PRO A 194 -8.19 -23.93 21.62
CA PRO A 194 -8.30 -25.30 22.13
C PRO A 194 -7.79 -26.37 21.15
N GLU A 195 -7.21 -27.44 21.67
CA GLU A 195 -6.64 -28.54 20.86
C GLU A 195 -7.67 -29.23 19.95
N GLU A 196 -8.96 -29.20 20.31
CA GLU A 196 -10.03 -29.72 19.45
C GLU A 196 -10.10 -29.03 18.08
N PHE A 197 -9.54 -27.83 17.95
CA PHE A 197 -9.47 -27.06 16.71
C PHE A 197 -8.12 -27.18 16.00
N ASN A 198 -7.22 -28.09 16.41
CA ASN A 198 -5.91 -28.27 15.76
C ASN A 198 -6.01 -28.61 14.26
N SER A 199 -7.13 -29.17 13.81
CA SER A 199 -7.36 -29.39 12.38
C SER A 199 -7.55 -28.09 11.58
N LEU A 200 -7.64 -26.93 12.23
CA LEU A 200 -7.66 -25.63 11.56
C LEU A 200 -6.26 -25.08 11.30
N ILE A 201 -5.20 -25.74 11.80
CA ILE A 201 -3.81 -25.24 11.73
C ILE A 201 -3.08 -25.78 10.49
N GLY A 202 -2.25 -24.93 9.89
CA GLY A 202 -1.30 -25.30 8.83
C GLY A 202 -1.74 -24.94 7.42
N ASP A 203 -0.88 -25.23 6.46
CA ASP A 203 -1.06 -24.90 5.04
C ASP A 203 -2.03 -25.88 4.36
N HIS A 204 -3.31 -25.60 4.52
CA HIS A 204 -4.38 -26.26 3.78
C HIS A 204 -5.61 -25.35 3.70
N THR A 205 -6.53 -25.67 2.80
CA THR A 205 -7.76 -24.90 2.59
C THR A 205 -8.93 -25.49 3.38
N ILE A 206 -9.69 -24.63 4.04
CA ILE A 206 -10.86 -24.99 4.85
C ILE A 206 -12.08 -24.25 4.32
N GLN A 207 -13.23 -24.94 4.28
CA GLN A 207 -14.52 -24.32 3.94
C GLN A 207 -15.07 -23.55 5.15
N SER A 208 -15.45 -22.29 4.95
CA SER A 208 -16.10 -21.45 5.97
C SER A 208 -17.35 -22.10 6.56
N SER A 209 -18.08 -22.86 5.74
CA SER A 209 -19.30 -23.54 6.16
C SER A 209 -19.08 -24.87 6.89
N SER A 210 -17.82 -25.32 7.06
CA SER A 210 -17.51 -26.58 7.74
C SER A 210 -17.91 -26.54 9.22
N GLU A 211 -18.27 -27.71 9.78
CA GLU A 211 -18.68 -27.80 11.18
C GLU A 211 -17.58 -27.30 12.13
N ILE A 212 -16.32 -27.64 11.85
CA ILE A 212 -15.19 -27.24 12.68
C ILE A 212 -14.96 -25.72 12.63
N ALA A 213 -15.07 -25.08 11.46
CA ALA A 213 -14.91 -23.63 11.33
C ALA A 213 -16.02 -22.86 12.04
N ARG A 214 -17.27 -23.33 11.94
CA ARG A 214 -18.42 -22.74 12.67
C ARG A 214 -18.29 -22.93 14.18
N LYS A 215 -17.88 -24.12 14.64
CA LYS A 215 -17.65 -24.37 16.08
C LYS A 215 -16.55 -23.49 16.66
N ALA A 216 -15.48 -23.24 15.89
CA ALA A 216 -14.37 -22.41 16.32
C ALA A 216 -14.72 -20.92 16.40
N LYS A 217 -15.83 -20.48 15.80
CA LYS A 217 -16.31 -19.08 15.81
C LYS A 217 -15.21 -18.10 15.39
N LEU A 218 -14.53 -18.44 14.29
CA LEU A 218 -13.46 -17.61 13.75
C LEU A 218 -14.00 -16.21 13.42
N ILE A 219 -13.13 -15.22 13.58
CA ILE A 219 -13.43 -13.81 13.31
C ILE A 219 -12.47 -13.25 12.28
N LEU A 220 -12.87 -12.19 11.59
CA LEU A 220 -11.96 -11.41 10.77
C LEU A 220 -10.87 -10.77 11.66
N SER A 221 -9.63 -11.23 11.53
CA SER A 221 -8.48 -10.70 12.28
C SER A 221 -7.87 -9.47 11.58
N GLU A 222 -8.02 -9.42 10.26
CA GLU A 222 -7.50 -8.37 9.40
C GLU A 222 -8.48 -8.06 8.27
N LEU A 223 -8.59 -6.78 7.94
CA LEU A 223 -9.38 -6.26 6.83
C LEU A 223 -8.46 -5.45 5.89
N VAL A 224 -8.50 -5.76 4.61
CA VAL A 224 -7.75 -5.06 3.55
C VAL A 224 -8.71 -4.58 2.48
N LEU A 225 -8.57 -3.33 2.05
CA LEU A 225 -9.25 -2.79 0.89
C LEU A 225 -8.20 -2.44 -0.15
N ILE A 226 -8.33 -2.97 -1.37
CA ILE A 226 -7.44 -2.68 -2.49
C ILE A 226 -8.07 -1.58 -3.35
N LYS A 227 -7.27 -0.56 -3.70
CA LYS A 227 -7.68 0.49 -4.63
C LYS A 227 -7.81 -0.12 -6.03
N LYS A 228 -8.91 0.17 -6.70
CA LYS A 228 -9.09 -0.24 -8.11
C LYS A 228 -8.26 0.69 -8.98
N ASP A 229 -7.54 0.12 -9.94
CA ASP A 229 -7.00 0.89 -11.04
C ASP A 229 -8.18 1.49 -11.82
N ASN A 230 -8.15 2.81 -12.00
CA ASN A 230 -9.13 3.54 -12.81
C ASN A 230 -8.78 3.46 -14.29
#